data_AF-A0A838VI21-F1
#
_entry.id   AF-A0A838VI21-F1
#
_cell.length_a   1.000
_cell.length_b   1.000
_cell.length_c   1.000
_cell.angle_alpha   90.00
_cell.angle_beta   90.00
_cell.angle_gamma   90.00
#
_symmetry.space_group_name_H-M   'P 1'
#
loop_
_entity.id
_entity.type
_entity.pdbx_description
1 polymer ?
#
loop_
_entity_poly.entity_id
_entity_poly.type
_entity_poly.pdbx_seq_one_letter_code
_entity_poly.pdbx_strand_id
1 'polypeptide(L)'
;MTGSNARTADRLAGALVVLAALASAWLILRVTGKPLIGAAFAASAFAIAALMFMFQRLYPRHAAVERETDWSLVRAAMENEDVAVAITDRGGRLVATNALHDRLFGGPATPPGLPVDAAGINELTAAGRAAWRDGSARAEGVVREGRA
;
A
#
# COMPACT_ATOMS: atom_id res chain seq x y z
N MET A 1 10.78 12.31 -0.50
CA MET A 1 10.42 13.40 -1.44
C MET A 1 9.56 12.96 -2.64
N THR A 2 8.95 11.76 -2.63
CA THR A 2 8.15 11.21 -3.75
C THR A 2 6.65 11.54 -3.71
N GLY A 3 6.14 12.09 -2.60
CA GLY A 3 4.70 12.31 -2.39
C GLY A 3 4.10 13.58 -3.01
N SER A 4 4.89 14.54 -3.52
CA SER A 4 4.32 15.72 -4.21
C SER A 4 3.94 15.39 -5.65
N ASN A 5 4.79 14.66 -6.37
CA ASN A 5 4.60 14.34 -7.80
C ASN A 5 3.31 13.54 -8.06
N ALA A 6 2.96 12.60 -7.18
CA ALA A 6 1.72 11.81 -7.32
C ALA A 6 0.46 12.68 -7.22
N ARG A 7 0.44 13.66 -6.29
CA ARG A 7 -0.71 14.58 -6.13
C ARG A 7 -0.83 15.57 -7.29
N THR A 8 0.30 15.99 -7.86
CA THR A 8 0.30 16.86 -9.04
C THR A 8 -0.17 16.10 -10.28
N ALA A 9 0.27 14.85 -10.46
CA ALA A 9 -0.13 13.98 -11.55
C ALA A 9 -1.65 13.68 -11.53
N ASP A 10 -2.22 13.40 -10.35
CA ASP A 10 -3.66 13.17 -10.21
C ASP A 10 -4.49 14.42 -10.58
N ARG A 11 -4.03 15.61 -10.18
CA ARG A 11 -4.69 16.89 -10.54
C ARG A 11 -4.60 17.19 -12.03
N LEU A 12 -3.45 16.92 -12.65
CA LEU A 12 -3.26 17.08 -14.09
C LEU A 12 -4.12 16.10 -14.90
N ALA A 13 -4.22 14.85 -14.44
CA ALA A 13 -5.10 13.85 -15.05
C ALA A 13 -6.57 14.29 -14.97
N GLY A 14 -7.03 14.78 -13.81
CA GLY A 14 -8.38 15.34 -13.67
C GLY A 14 -8.64 16.53 -14.59
N ALA A 15 -7.70 17.47 -14.69
CA ALA A 15 -7.81 18.62 -15.59
C ALA A 15 -7.86 18.23 -17.08
N LEU A 16 -7.06 17.24 -17.48
CA LEU A 16 -7.05 16.70 -18.85
C LEU A 16 -8.38 16.02 -19.21
N VAL A 17 -8.99 15.28 -18.28
CA VAL A 17 -10.29 14.64 -18.49
C VAL A 17 -11.38 15.69 -18.71
N VAL A 18 -11.39 16.76 -17.91
CA VAL A 18 -12.34 17.87 -18.06
C VAL A 18 -12.14 18.59 -19.41
N LEU A 19 -10.89 18.86 -19.80
CA LEU A 19 -10.58 19.48 -21.09
C LEU A 19 -11.00 18.60 -22.27
N ALA A 20 -10.75 17.30 -22.21
CA ALA A 20 -11.17 16.35 -23.25
C ALA A 20 -12.71 16.28 -23.36
N ALA A 21 -13.43 16.31 -22.23
CA ALA A 21 -14.88 16.35 -22.23
C ALA A 21 -15.44 17.64 -22.87
N LEU A 22 -14.86 18.80 -22.55
CA LEU A 22 -15.22 20.09 -23.16
C LEU A 22 -14.92 20.12 -24.66
N ALA A 23 -13.77 19.59 -25.07
CA ALA A 23 -13.39 19.48 -26.48
C ALA A 23 -14.34 18.55 -27.25
N SER A 24 -14.75 17.43 -26.65
CA SER A 24 -15.71 16.49 -27.23
C SER A 24 -17.10 17.14 -27.40
N ALA A 25 -17.59 17.84 -26.38
CA ALA A 25 -18.86 18.57 -26.47
C ALA A 25 -18.84 19.66 -27.56
N TRP A 26 -17.73 20.40 -27.68
CA TRP A 26 -17.54 21.42 -28.72
C TRP A 26 -17.50 20.81 -30.13
N LEU A 27 -16.83 19.67 -30.29
CA LEU A 27 -16.73 18.96 -31.56
C LEU A 27 -18.12 18.45 -32.02
N ILE A 28 -18.92 17.89 -31.11
CA ILE A 28 -20.27 17.40 -31.42
C ILE A 28 -21.19 18.56 -31.83
N LEU A 29 -21.12 19.70 -31.15
CA LEU A 29 -21.86 20.92 -31.51
C LEU A 29 -21.51 21.41 -32.92
N ARG A 30 -20.23 21.33 -33.31
CA ARG A 30 -19.76 21.74 -34.64
C ARG A 30 -20.14 20.76 -35.76
N VAL A 31 -20.14 19.45 -35.49
CA VAL A 31 -20.33 18.42 -36.52
C VAL A 31 -21.80 18.16 -36.83
N THR A 32 -22.69 18.17 -35.82
CA THR A 32 -24.08 17.74 -36.03
C THR A 32 -25.01 18.84 -36.58
N GLY A 33 -24.67 20.13 -36.38
CA GLY A 33 -25.51 21.27 -36.76
C GLY A 33 -26.87 21.35 -36.04
N LYS A 34 -27.22 20.33 -35.22
CA LYS A 34 -28.41 20.25 -34.37
C LYS A 34 -27.99 20.45 -32.91
N PRO A 35 -28.26 21.63 -32.31
CA PRO A 35 -27.76 21.97 -30.97
C PRO A 35 -28.27 21.03 -29.88
N LEU A 36 -29.42 20.38 -30.10
CA LEU A 36 -30.05 19.47 -29.14
C LEU A 36 -29.19 18.23 -28.83
N ILE A 37 -28.53 17.65 -29.85
CA ILE A 37 -27.72 16.42 -29.66
C ILE A 37 -26.41 16.76 -28.94
N GLY A 38 -25.79 17.89 -29.28
CA GLY A 38 -24.62 18.40 -28.57
C GLY A 38 -24.91 18.74 -27.10
N ALA A 39 -26.06 19.36 -26.83
CA ALA A 39 -26.50 19.67 -25.47
C ALA A 39 -26.76 18.41 -24.64
N ALA A 40 -27.42 17.38 -25.22
CA ALA A 40 -27.69 16.12 -24.54
C ALA A 40 -26.39 15.37 -24.17
N PHE A 41 -25.42 15.32 -25.09
CA PHE A 41 -24.12 14.71 -24.82
C PHE A 41 -23.36 15.47 -23.73
N ALA A 42 -23.28 16.80 -23.85
CA ALA A 42 -22.64 17.63 -22.84
C ALA A 42 -23.27 17.43 -21.46
N ALA A 43 -24.60 17.43 -21.36
CA ALA A 43 -25.32 17.20 -20.12
C ALA A 43 -24.99 15.83 -19.50
N SER A 44 -24.90 14.77 -20.31
CA SER A 44 -24.52 13.44 -19.83
C SER A 44 -23.08 13.37 -19.30
N ALA A 45 -22.13 14.00 -20.00
CA ALA A 45 -20.73 14.09 -19.56
C ALA A 45 -20.61 14.88 -18.24
N PHE A 46 -21.33 15.99 -18.12
CA PHE A 46 -21.40 16.76 -16.87
C PHE A 46 -22.05 15.97 -15.73
N ALA A 47 -23.10 15.20 -16.00
CA ALA A 47 -23.74 14.35 -15.01
C ALA A 47 -22.78 13.28 -14.47
N ILE A 48 -22.03 12.62 -15.35
CA ILE A 48 -21.01 11.61 -14.96
C ILE A 48 -19.89 12.27 -14.16
N ALA A 49 -19.38 13.42 -14.60
CA ALA A 49 -18.32 14.13 -13.91
C ALA A 49 -18.77 14.62 -12.52
N ALA A 50 -19.98 15.16 -12.40
CA ALA A 50 -20.58 15.57 -11.13
C ALA A 50 -20.78 14.37 -10.20
N LEU A 51 -21.23 13.23 -10.73
CA LEU A 51 -21.38 12.00 -9.97
C LEU A 51 -20.03 11.50 -9.47
N MET A 52 -19.00 11.42 -10.32
CA MET A 52 -17.64 11.05 -9.91
C MET A 52 -17.08 12.00 -8.84
N PHE A 53 -17.27 13.31 -9.01
CA PHE A 53 -16.84 14.30 -8.02
C PHE A 53 -17.57 14.12 -6.68
N MET A 54 -18.88 13.85 -6.72
CA MET A 54 -19.67 13.57 -5.54
C MET A 54 -19.22 12.28 -4.85
N PHE A 55 -18.95 11.20 -5.59
CA PHE A 55 -18.41 9.96 -5.04
C PHE A 55 -17.03 10.15 -4.40
N GLN A 56 -16.13 10.92 -5.02
CA GLN A 56 -14.82 11.23 -4.43
C GLN A 56 -14.95 12.05 -3.15
N ARG A 57 -15.95 12.92 -3.05
CA ARG A 57 -16.20 13.75 -1.86
C ARG A 57 -16.90 12.99 -0.74
N LEU A 58 -17.84 12.10 -1.07
CA LEU A 58 -18.57 11.26 -0.12
C LEU A 58 -17.72 10.10 0.40
N TYR A 59 -16.82 9.59 -0.44
CA TYR A 59 -15.85 8.55 -0.08
C TYR A 59 -14.43 9.12 -0.24
N PRO A 60 -14.02 10.09 0.60
CA PRO A 60 -12.65 10.53 0.59
C PRO A 60 -11.78 9.30 0.84
N ARG A 61 -10.93 8.96 -0.12
CA ARG A 61 -9.88 7.97 0.09
C ARG A 61 -9.21 8.38 1.39
N HIS A 62 -9.41 7.57 2.43
CA HIS A 62 -8.66 7.74 3.65
C HIS A 62 -7.22 7.53 3.20
N ALA A 63 -6.48 8.63 2.98
CA ALA A 63 -5.04 8.60 3.13
C ALA A 63 -4.88 7.90 4.46
N ALA A 64 -4.24 6.72 4.46
CA ALA A 64 -3.94 6.04 5.70
C ALA A 64 -3.36 7.12 6.60
N VAL A 65 -4.14 7.53 7.60
CA VAL A 65 -3.61 8.40 8.62
C VAL A 65 -2.56 7.50 9.19
N GLU A 66 -1.30 7.79 8.84
CA GLU A 66 -0.14 7.25 9.51
C GLU A 66 -0.33 7.75 10.93
N ARG A 67 -1.13 7.03 11.72
CA ARG A 67 -1.22 7.23 13.15
C ARG A 67 0.23 7.14 13.55
N GLU A 68 0.75 8.25 14.04
CA GLU A 68 2.11 8.34 14.54
C GLU A 68 2.22 7.25 15.60
N THR A 69 2.71 6.11 15.15
CA THR A 69 2.71 4.88 15.94
C THR A 69 3.91 5.05 16.82
N ASP A 70 3.68 5.14 18.12
CA ASP A 70 4.76 5.27 19.08
C ASP A 70 5.56 3.95 19.10
N TRP A 71 6.57 3.88 18.25
CA TRP A 71 7.45 2.72 18.14
C TRP A 71 8.27 2.51 19.41
N SER A 72 8.40 3.51 20.28
CA SER A 72 9.01 3.33 21.59
C SER A 72 8.10 2.50 22.50
N LEU A 73 6.79 2.74 22.47
CA LEU A 73 5.80 1.94 23.18
C LEU A 73 5.73 0.51 22.63
N VAL A 74 5.70 0.35 21.30
CA VAL A 74 5.69 -0.98 20.66
C VAL A 74 6.95 -1.77 21.04
N ARG A 75 8.12 -1.12 21.00
CA ARG A 75 9.38 -1.76 21.40
C ARG A 75 9.37 -2.14 22.87
N ALA A 76 8.88 -1.27 23.76
CA ALA A 76 8.74 -1.57 25.17
C ALA A 76 7.77 -2.74 25.43
N ALA A 77 6.69 -2.85 24.67
CA ALA A 77 5.73 -3.93 24.78
C ALA A 77 6.26 -5.28 24.23
N MET A 78 7.14 -5.25 23.23
CA MET A 78 7.79 -6.43 22.67
C MET A 78 9.00 -6.90 23.47
N GLU A 79 9.51 -6.08 24.39
CA GLU A 79 10.72 -6.40 25.14
C GLU A 79 10.47 -7.63 26.02
N ASN A 80 11.21 -8.68 25.73
CA ASN A 80 11.04 -9.99 26.36
C ASN A 80 12.37 -10.75 26.28
N GLU A 81 12.71 -11.49 27.34
CA GLU A 81 13.97 -12.24 27.44
C GLU A 81 13.87 -13.69 26.93
N ASP A 82 12.67 -14.22 26.77
CA ASP A 82 12.40 -15.61 26.38
C ASP A 82 12.08 -15.77 24.89
N VAL A 83 11.49 -14.75 24.25
CA VAL A 83 11.00 -14.82 22.87
C VAL A 83 11.58 -13.70 22.02
N ALA A 84 12.20 -14.06 20.89
CA ALA A 84 12.71 -13.11 19.92
C ALA A 84 11.59 -12.62 19.01
N VAL A 85 11.43 -11.30 18.88
CA VAL A 85 10.33 -10.70 18.12
C VAL A 85 10.86 -9.66 17.14
N ALA A 86 10.37 -9.75 15.90
CA ALA A 86 10.61 -8.82 14.81
C ALA A 86 9.28 -8.42 14.16
N ILE A 87 9.08 -7.12 13.90
CA ILE A 87 7.93 -6.58 13.19
C ILE A 87 8.38 -6.08 11.83
N THR A 88 7.78 -6.60 10.76
CA THR A 88 7.98 -6.13 9.39
C THR A 88 6.76 -5.38 8.87
N ASP A 89 6.99 -4.38 8.02
CA ASP A 89 5.93 -3.69 7.30
C ASP A 89 5.34 -4.56 6.17
N ARG A 90 4.32 -4.04 5.49
CA ARG A 90 3.68 -4.68 4.33
C ARG A 90 4.64 -4.88 3.15
N GLY A 91 5.71 -4.09 3.07
CA GLY A 91 6.76 -4.22 2.06
C GLY A 91 7.84 -5.24 2.42
N GLY A 92 7.73 -5.92 3.57
CA GLY A 92 8.74 -6.85 4.08
C GLY A 92 9.97 -6.17 4.67
N ARG A 93 9.92 -4.85 4.93
CA ARG A 93 10.99 -4.12 5.62
C ARG A 93 10.84 -4.31 7.11
N LEU A 94 11.95 -4.48 7.80
CA LEU A 94 11.97 -4.55 9.26
C LEU A 94 11.74 -3.16 9.87
N VAL A 95 10.80 -3.07 10.80
CA VAL A 95 10.41 -1.82 11.46
C VAL A 95 10.87 -1.78 12.92
N ALA A 96 10.72 -2.88 13.64
CA ALA A 96 11.14 -2.98 15.04
C ALA A 96 11.59 -4.41 15.39
N THR A 97 12.53 -4.51 16.33
CA THR A 97 13.05 -5.75 16.92
C THR A 97 13.20 -5.57 18.42
N ASN A 98 13.14 -6.67 19.16
CA ASN A 98 13.57 -6.67 20.57
C ASN A 98 15.06 -7.02 20.71
N ALA A 99 15.63 -6.75 21.87
CA ALA A 99 17.06 -6.99 22.11
C ALA A 99 17.45 -8.47 21.97
N LEU A 100 16.54 -9.40 22.29
CA LEU A 100 16.80 -10.83 22.13
C LEU A 100 16.95 -11.23 20.66
N HIS A 101 16.08 -10.72 19.77
CA HIS A 101 16.18 -10.95 18.33
C HIS A 101 17.54 -10.51 17.79
N ASP A 102 17.95 -9.27 18.12
CA ASP A 102 19.22 -8.73 17.65
C ASP A 102 20.42 -9.56 18.15
N ARG A 103 20.37 -10.06 19.39
CA ARG A 103 21.40 -10.96 19.95
C ARG A 103 21.47 -12.32 19.27
N LEU A 104 20.33 -12.92 18.94
CA LEU A 104 20.28 -14.26 18.33
C LEU A 104 20.69 -14.25 16.86
N PHE A 105 20.32 -13.20 16.13
CA PHE A 105 20.47 -13.14 14.67
C PHE A 105 21.50 -12.13 14.17
N GLY A 106 22.24 -11.47 15.06
CA GLY A 106 23.35 -10.58 14.69
C GLY A 106 22.90 -9.21 14.21
N GLY A 107 21.76 -8.73 14.70
CA GLY A 107 21.20 -7.42 14.39
C GLY A 107 19.81 -7.48 13.75
N PRO A 108 19.34 -6.34 13.18
CA PRO A 108 18.00 -6.20 12.64
C PRO A 108 17.88 -6.87 11.26
N ALA A 109 17.93 -8.20 11.25
CA ALA A 109 17.72 -9.02 10.06
C ALA A 109 16.22 -9.22 9.79
N THR A 110 15.80 -9.09 8.54
CA THR A 110 14.46 -9.50 8.11
C THR A 110 14.39 -11.03 8.05
N PRO A 111 13.20 -11.66 8.13
CA PRO A 111 13.09 -13.12 8.06
C PRO A 111 13.84 -13.79 6.88
N PRO A 112 13.84 -13.23 5.65
CA PRO A 112 14.64 -13.77 4.55
C PRO A 112 16.17 -13.59 4.71
N GLY A 113 16.60 -12.70 5.58
CA GLY A 113 18.02 -12.45 5.90
C GLY A 113 18.46 -13.10 7.21
N LEU A 114 17.65 -13.98 7.81
CA LEU A 114 18.05 -14.73 8.98
C LEU A 114 19.16 -15.74 8.61
N PRO A 115 20.13 -15.99 9.51
CA PRO A 115 21.20 -16.97 9.29
C PRO A 115 20.67 -18.41 9.48
N VAL A 116 19.76 -18.82 8.62
CA VAL A 116 19.14 -20.15 8.58
C VAL A 116 19.39 -20.78 7.21
N ASP A 117 19.32 -22.10 7.14
CA ASP A 117 19.57 -22.81 5.89
C ASP A 117 18.56 -22.47 4.77
N ALA A 118 18.90 -22.79 3.53
CA ALA A 118 18.05 -22.46 2.38
C ALA A 118 16.65 -23.10 2.46
N ALA A 119 16.53 -24.27 3.10
CA ALA A 119 15.23 -24.90 3.38
C ALA A 119 14.41 -24.06 4.37
N GLY A 120 15.02 -23.63 5.47
CA GLY A 120 14.41 -22.75 6.47
C GLY A 120 13.96 -21.41 5.88
N ILE A 121 14.73 -20.79 4.99
CA ILE A 121 14.32 -19.56 4.28
C ILE A 121 13.06 -19.79 3.44
N ASN A 122 12.98 -20.91 2.72
CA ASN A 122 11.81 -21.23 1.91
C ASN A 122 10.56 -21.45 2.78
N GLU A 123 10.69 -22.15 3.91
CA GLU A 123 9.61 -22.36 4.86
C GLU A 123 9.14 -21.06 5.50
N LEU A 124 10.06 -20.20 5.96
CA LEU A 124 9.74 -18.89 6.51
C LEU A 124 9.03 -18.00 5.48
N THR A 125 9.47 -18.04 4.22
CA THR A 125 8.83 -17.28 3.14
C THR A 125 7.42 -17.81 2.84
N ALA A 126 7.23 -19.14 2.86
CA ALA A 126 5.93 -19.75 2.69
C ALA A 126 4.98 -19.41 3.85
N ALA A 127 5.47 -19.48 5.09
CA ALA A 127 4.73 -19.08 6.28
C ALA A 127 4.35 -17.59 6.22
N GLY A 128 5.26 -16.71 5.79
CA GLY A 128 4.95 -15.29 5.61
C GLY A 128 3.80 -15.04 4.63
N ARG A 129 3.78 -15.75 3.50
CA ARG A 129 2.67 -15.67 2.52
C ARG A 129 1.35 -16.21 3.08
N ALA A 130 1.40 -17.33 3.80
CA ALA A 130 0.23 -17.92 4.44
C ALA A 130 -0.34 -16.98 5.53
N ALA A 131 0.51 -16.41 6.37
CA ALA A 131 0.13 -15.44 7.40
C ALA A 131 -0.53 -14.20 6.80
N TRP A 132 -0.10 -13.75 5.62
CA TRP A 132 -0.74 -12.62 4.93
C TRP A 132 -2.18 -12.92 4.51
N ARG A 133 -2.46 -14.17 4.13
CA ARG A 133 -3.80 -14.61 3.72
C ARG A 133 -4.68 -14.96 4.92
N ASP A 134 -4.11 -15.67 5.88
CA ASP A 134 -4.84 -16.36 6.96
C ASP A 134 -4.73 -15.62 8.30
N GLY A 135 -3.96 -14.54 8.38
CA GLY A 135 -3.70 -13.73 9.58
C GLY A 135 -2.61 -14.28 10.49
N SER A 136 -2.25 -15.56 10.36
CA SER A 136 -1.12 -16.18 11.08
C SER A 136 -0.62 -17.41 10.34
N ALA A 137 0.63 -17.79 10.57
CA ALA A 137 1.21 -19.05 10.11
C ALA A 137 2.41 -19.41 10.98
N ARG A 138 2.82 -20.68 10.91
CA ARG A 138 3.97 -21.20 11.64
C ARG A 138 4.90 -21.95 10.69
N ALA A 139 6.20 -21.79 10.88
CA ALA A 139 7.24 -22.65 10.34
C ALA A 139 7.90 -23.40 11.50
N GLU A 140 8.19 -24.68 11.32
CA GLU A 140 8.80 -25.55 12.34
C GLU A 140 10.01 -26.26 11.71
N GLY A 141 10.99 -26.65 12.52
CA GLY A 141 12.18 -27.34 11.99
C GLY A 141 13.19 -26.45 11.27
N VAL A 142 13.07 -25.13 11.37
CA VAL A 142 14.03 -24.17 10.80
C VAL A 142 15.38 -24.31 11.51
N VAL A 143 16.42 -24.66 10.75
CA VAL A 143 17.78 -24.90 11.28
C VAL A 143 18.66 -23.67 11.04
N ARG A 144 19.44 -23.29 12.06
CA ARG A 144 20.42 -22.21 11.94
C ARG A 144 21.60 -22.67 11.08
N GLU A 145 21.99 -21.84 10.12
CA GLU A 145 23.15 -22.10 9.27
C GLU A 145 24.41 -22.17 10.16
N GLY A 146 25.10 -23.31 10.16
CA GLY A 146 26.34 -23.52 10.93
C GLY A 146 26.19 -24.18 12.31
N ARG A 147 25.01 -24.71 12.68
CA ARG A 147 24.89 -25.63 13.84
C ARG A 147 24.18 -26.92 13.39
N ALA A 148 24.94 -28.02 13.36
CA ALA A 148 24.42 -29.39 13.29
C ALA A 148 23.77 -29.78 14.63
#